data_AF-M8CQ03-F1
#
_entry.id   AF-M8CQ03-F1
#
_cell.length_a   1.000
_cell.length_b   1.000
_cell.length_c   1.000
_cell.angle_alpha   90.00
_cell.angle_beta   90.00
_cell.angle_gamma   90.00
#
_symmetry.space_group_name_H-M   'P 1'
#
loop_
_entity.id
_entity.type
_entity.pdbx_description
1 polymer ?
#
loop_
_entity_poly.entity_id
_entity_poly.type
_entity_poly.pdbx_seq_one_letter_code
_entity_poly.pdbx_strand_id
1 'polypeptide(L)' 'MATKIYIVYYSTWGHVATLAEEMKKGAEAVPGVEVKGGSPYGAGTFAGADGSRVPSDAELALAAHQGKYFAGVAKKLKAV' A
#
# COMPACT_ATOMS: atom_id res chain seq x y z
N MET A 1 5.08 -4.10 19.28
CA MET A 1 4.80 -4.31 17.84
C MET A 1 4.04 -3.10 17.33
N ALA A 2 4.36 -2.60 16.14
CA ALA A 2 3.62 -1.48 15.54
C ALA A 2 2.34 -1.99 14.85
N THR A 3 1.22 -1.29 15.04
CA THR A 3 -0.06 -1.53 14.37
C THR A 3 0.00 -0.96 12.96
N LYS A 4 -0.22 -1.80 11.95
CA LYS A 4 -0.07 -1.45 10.54
C LYS A 4 -1.43 -1.11 9.95
N ILE A 5 -1.63 0.12 9.49
CA ILE A 5 -2.87 0.58 8.88
C ILE A 5 -2.65 0.80 7.38
N TYR A 6 -3.59 0.31 6.57
CA TYR A 6 -3.56 0.49 5.13
C TYR A 6 -4.56 1.56 4.71
N ILE A 7 -4.09 2.59 3.99
CA ILE A 7 -4.96 3.61 3.40
C ILE A 7 -4.94 3.41 1.89
N VAL A 8 -6.08 2.97 1.35
CA VAL A 8 -6.26 2.71 -0.07
C VAL A 8 -7.15 3.81 -0.62
N TYR A 9 -6.64 4.56 -1.60
CA TYR A 9 -7.42 5.60 -2.26
C TYR A 9 -7.09 5.66 -3.75
N TYR A 10 -8.07 6.11 -4.53
CA TYR A 10 -7.93 6.44 -5.93
C TYR A 10 -8.48 7.85 -6.13
N SER A 11 -7.76 8.71 -6.86
CA SER A 11 -8.20 10.08 -7.10
C SER A 11 -7.76 10.59 -8.46
N THR A 12 -8.72 11.09 -9.24
CA THR A 12 -8.45 11.76 -10.52
C THR A 12 -8.07 13.23 -10.33
N TRP A 13 -8.71 13.91 -9.38
CA TRP A 13 -8.62 15.37 -9.19
C TRP A 13 -7.97 15.79 -7.87
N GLY A 14 -7.32 14.87 -7.15
CA GLY A 14 -6.61 15.16 -5.90
C GLY A 14 -7.47 15.32 -4.64
N HIS A 15 -8.77 15.62 -4.74
CA HIS A 15 -9.65 15.80 -3.56
C HIS A 15 -9.60 14.61 -2.58
N VAL A 16 -9.65 13.38 -3.09
CA VAL A 16 -9.57 12.17 -2.27
C VAL A 16 -8.14 11.93 -1.77
N ALA A 17 -7.12 12.36 -2.53
CA ALA A 17 -5.73 12.33 -2.08
C ALA A 17 -5.51 13.22 -0.85
N THR A 18 -6.11 14.41 -0.83
CA THR A 18 -6.08 15.31 0.32
C THR A 18 -6.70 14.66 1.56
N LEU A 19 -7.87 14.01 1.41
CA LEU A 19 -8.49 13.28 2.51
C LEU A 19 -7.61 12.12 3.01
N ALA A 20 -7.01 11.36 2.08
CA ALA A 20 -6.12 10.25 2.43
C ALA A 20 -4.86 10.72 3.19
N GLU A 21 -4.30 11.88 2.85
CA GLU A 21 -3.18 12.47 3.58
C GLU A 21 -3.58 12.89 5.01
N GLU A 22 -4.76 13.49 5.18
CA GLU A 22 -5.25 13.84 6.52
C GLU A 22 -5.56 12.60 7.37
N MET A 23 -6.12 11.55 6.77
CA MET A 23 -6.30 10.25 7.43
C MET A 23 -4.95 9.65 7.85
N LYS A 24 -3.93 9.74 6.98
CA LYS A 24 -2.57 9.28 7.29
C LYS A 24 -2.00 10.06 8.48
N LYS A 25 -2.04 11.39 8.45
CA LYS A 25 -1.56 12.23 9.57
C LYS A 25 -2.25 11.87 10.87
N GLY A 26 -3.57 11.70 10.85
CA GLY A 26 -4.34 11.30 12.03
C GLY A 26 -3.98 9.91 12.55
N ALA A 27 -3.72 8.96 11.66
CA ALA A 27 -3.28 7.61 12.04
C ALA A 27 -1.84 7.61 12.61
N GLU A 28 -0.90 8.30 11.97
CA GLU A 28 0.50 8.38 12.39
C GLU A 28 0.69 9.17 13.69
N ALA A 29 -0.26 10.06 14.05
CA ALA A 29 -0.26 10.74 15.33
C ALA A 29 -0.47 9.79 16.53
N VAL A 30 -0.98 8.57 16.29
CA VAL A 30 -1.15 7.54 17.33
C VAL A 30 0.18 6.79 17.54
N PRO A 31 0.76 6.80 18.75
CA PRO A 31 2.01 6.11 19.02
C PRO A 31 1.95 4.62 18.66
N GLY A 32 2.95 4.16 17.90
CA GLY A 32 3.04 2.77 17.46
C GLY A 32 2.15 2.41 16.27
N VAL A 33 1.54 3.38 15.59
CA VAL A 33 0.84 3.17 14.31
C VAL A 33 1.75 3.52 13.14
N GLU A 34 1.73 2.67 12.10
CA GLU A 34 2.45 2.88 10.85
C GLU A 34 1.48 2.74 9.67
N VAL A 35 1.43 3.75 8.80
CA VAL A 35 0.57 3.76 7.61
C VAL A 35 1.33 3.23 6.39
N LYS A 36 0.66 2.42 5.57
CA LYS A 36 1.23 1.80 4.35
C LYS A 36 0.21 1.80 3.21
N GLY A 37 0.70 1.83 1.97
CA GLY A 37 -0.08 1.47 0.79
C GLY A 37 -0.29 -0.03 0.64
N GLY A 38 -1.27 -0.41 -0.17
CA GLY A 38 -1.65 -1.80 -0.45
C GLY A 38 -2.90 -2.27 0.30
N SER A 39 -3.37 -3.48 -0.02
CA SER A 39 -4.61 -4.05 0.51
C SER A 39 -4.62 -5.59 0.38
N PRO A 40 -5.62 -6.29 0.94
CA PRO A 40 -5.84 -7.71 0.65
C PRO A 40 -6.02 -8.03 -0.84
N TYR A 41 -6.43 -7.05 -1.66
CA TYR A 41 -6.56 -7.21 -3.11
C TYR A 41 -5.24 -7.11 -3.86
N GLY A 42 -4.17 -6.61 -3.22
CA GLY A 42 -2.86 -6.47 -3.83
C GLY A 42 -2.00 -5.39 -3.19
N ALA A 43 -0.71 -5.45 -3.48
CA ALA A 43 0.28 -4.43 -3.18
C ALA A 43 -0.09 -3.11 -3.86
N GLY A 44 0.27 -2.03 -3.19
CA GLY A 44 0.06 -0.66 -3.63
C GLY A 44 0.98 0.25 -2.82
N THR A 45 1.13 1.49 -3.26
CA THR A 45 1.97 2.48 -2.58
C THR A 45 1.18 3.77 -2.37
N PHE A 46 1.46 4.47 -1.28
CA PHE A 46 1.01 5.84 -1.10
C PHE A 46 1.94 6.79 -1.88
N ALA A 47 1.45 7.47 -2.91
CA ALA A 47 2.28 8.38 -3.73
C ALA A 47 2.41 9.80 -3.13
N GLY A 48 1.55 10.16 -2.18
CA GLY A 48 1.40 11.54 -1.73
C GLY A 48 0.65 12.41 -2.75
N ALA A 49 0.28 13.62 -2.35
CA ALA A 49 -0.53 14.53 -3.16
C ALA A 49 0.18 15.04 -4.43
N ASP A 50 1.50 15.18 -4.39
CA ASP A 50 2.34 15.65 -5.50
C ASP A 50 3.08 14.50 -6.22
N GLY A 51 2.86 13.26 -5.78
CA GLY A 51 3.52 12.07 -6.33
C GLY A 51 5.00 11.94 -5.95
N SER A 52 5.53 12.77 -5.05
CA SER A 52 6.96 12.75 -4.69
C SER A 52 7.36 11.58 -3.79
N ARG A 53 6.40 10.95 -3.09
CA ARG A 53 6.71 9.85 -2.17
C ARG A 53 7.05 8.58 -2.92
N VAL A 54 8.22 8.04 -2.60
CA VAL A 54 8.64 6.72 -3.08
C VAL A 54 8.12 5.59 -2.17
N PRO A 55 7.90 4.38 -2.71
CA PRO A 55 7.48 3.23 -1.92
C PRO A 55 8.45 2.93 -0.77
N SER A 56 7.91 2.62 0.40
CA SER A 56 8.69 2.17 1.56
C SER A 56 9.14 0.72 1.40
N ASP A 57 10.12 0.30 2.22
CA ASP A 57 10.59 -1.09 2.25
C ASP A 57 9.46 -2.08 2.50
N ALA A 58 8.46 -1.71 3.32
CA ALA A 58 7.31 -2.55 3.58
C ALA A 58 6.40 -2.72 2.35
N GLU A 59 6.20 -1.65 1.57
CA GLU A 59 5.41 -1.68 0.33
C GLU A 59 6.15 -2.50 -0.75
N LEU A 60 7.46 -2.32 -0.87
CA LEU A 60 8.31 -3.11 -1.78
C LEU A 60 8.33 -4.59 -1.40
N ALA A 61 8.44 -4.91 -0.11
CA ALA A 61 8.39 -6.28 0.38
C ALA A 61 7.03 -6.95 0.08
N LEU A 62 5.92 -6.22 0.25
CA LEU A 62 4.59 -6.71 -0.09
C LEU A 62 4.45 -6.97 -1.59
N ALA A 63 4.95 -6.07 -2.44
CA ALA A 63 4.95 -6.24 -3.89
C ALA A 63 5.79 -7.46 -4.33
N ALA A 64 6.98 -7.63 -3.75
CA ALA A 64 7.83 -8.79 -4.02
C ALA A 64 7.15 -10.10 -3.58
N HIS A 65 6.47 -10.11 -2.43
CA HIS A 65 5.70 -11.25 -1.97
C HIS A 65 4.54 -11.59 -2.93
N GLN A 66 3.77 -10.59 -3.35
CA GLN A 66 2.67 -10.79 -4.31
C GLN A 66 3.18 -11.37 -5.63
N GLY A 67 4.30 -10.85 -6.16
CA GLY A 67 4.91 -11.37 -7.40
C GLY A 67 5.32 -12.84 -7.28
N LYS A 68 5.97 -13.21 -6.18
CA LYS A 68 6.34 -14.62 -5.90
C LYS A 68 5.11 -15.52 -5.81
N TYR A 69 4.08 -15.09 -5.09
CA TYR A 69 2.83 -15.84 -4.95
C TYR A 69 2.12 -16.04 -6.29
N PHE A 70 1.93 -14.94 -7.04
CA PHE A 70 1.28 -14.95 -8.35
C PHE A 70 2.00 -15.86 -9.35
N ALA A 71 3.33 -15.72 -9.48
CA ALA A 71 4.13 -16.56 -10.36
C ALA A 71 4.04 -18.06 -9.97
N GLY A 72 4.03 -18.35 -8.67
CA GLY A 72 3.83 -19.70 -8.15
C GLY A 72 2.49 -20.31 -8.56
N VAL A 73 1.40 -19.54 -8.45
CA VAL A 73 0.05 -19.97 -8.88
C VAL A 73 0.01 -20.16 -10.41
N ALA A 74 0.50 -19.19 -11.17
CA ALA A 74 0.52 -19.26 -12.64
C ALA A 74 1.29 -20.48 -13.16
N LYS A 75 2.44 -20.82 -12.53
CA LYS A 75 3.22 -22.01 -12.87
C LYS A 75 2.42 -23.31 -12.65
N LYS A 76 1.64 -23.38 -11.57
CA LYS A 76 0.77 -24.54 -11.29
C LYS A 76 -0.34 -24.65 -12.32
N LEU A 77 -0.96 -23.54 -12.69
CA LEU A 77 -2.03 -23.51 -13.70
C LEU A 77 -1.53 -23.89 -15.10
N LYS A 78 -0.32 -23.49 -15.50
CA LYS A 78 0.30 -23.90 -16.78
C LYS A 78 0.57 -25.41 -16.85
N ALA A 79 0.75 -26.07 -15.71
CA ALA A 79 1.05 -27.49 -15.64
C ALA A 79 -0.22 -28.38 -15.69
N VAL A 80 -1.40 -27.77 -15.84
CA VAL A 80 -2.69 -28.41 -16.12
C VAL A 80 -2.99 -28.26 -17.61
#